data_AF-A0A956TCA1-F1
#
_entry.id   AF-A0A956TCA1-F1
#
_cell.length_a   1.000
_cell.length_b   1.000
_cell.length_c   1.000
_cell.angle_alpha   90.00
_cell.angle_beta   90.00
_cell.angle_gamma   90.00
#
_symmetry.space_group_name_H-M   'P 1'
#
loop_
_entity.id
_entity.type
_entity.pdbx_description
1 polymer ?
#
loop_
_entity_poly.entity_id
_entity_poly.type
_entity_poly.pdbx_seq_one_letter_code
_entity_poly.pdbx_strand_id
1 'polypeptide(L)'
;MSATPTPEAALTPEGPSPEEIAFHKLFTKAEDLVYARNYEEAKPVLEEIIKQKPDDVEAHFLMLLTLGNEEPEPSTDSEAFKYAARVVELAPKSPHADKARSYIASAHAKTLESRSEVGAETLDKTRGWEIEKGAAYDLKEDTRMFTGAADNLIKSGERRLWEMEVYPEGEEESVLLPKGTKVQILGQSEFLYSKTAWRGPIPKNRKDYDSNMFNVSAFYVAVVSDGDLSGKQGWIINQMDRWITDDPEDKHPWGVWIYNRARVLRK
;
A
#
# COMPACT_ATOMS: atom_id res chain seq x y z
N MET A 1 -26.59 -32.06 -59.46
CA MET A 1 -26.46 -31.45 -58.12
C MET A 1 -24.97 -31.31 -57.85
N SER A 2 -24.41 -30.14 -58.15
CA SER A 2 -22.99 -29.87 -57.96
C SER A 2 -22.80 -29.36 -56.54
N ALA A 3 -22.08 -30.12 -55.71
CA ALA A 3 -21.61 -29.63 -54.43
C ALA A 3 -20.46 -28.66 -54.68
N THR A 4 -20.68 -27.38 -54.41
CA THR A 4 -19.60 -26.40 -54.24
C THR A 4 -18.83 -26.74 -52.97
N PRO A 5 -17.51 -26.95 -53.02
CA PRO A 5 -16.72 -27.05 -51.80
C PRO A 5 -16.62 -25.67 -51.16
N THR A 6 -16.97 -25.61 -49.88
CA THR A 6 -16.71 -24.47 -48.99
C THR A 6 -15.21 -24.15 -49.02
N PRO A 7 -14.79 -22.88 -49.14
CA PRO A 7 -13.38 -22.55 -49.02
C PRO A 7 -12.97 -22.84 -47.57
N GLU A 8 -12.24 -23.93 -47.39
CA GLU A 8 -11.43 -24.19 -46.21
C GLU A 8 -10.57 -22.94 -46.02
N ALA A 9 -10.85 -22.18 -44.96
CA ALA A 9 -10.03 -21.06 -44.56
C ALA A 9 -8.62 -21.61 -44.34
N ALA A 10 -7.72 -21.31 -45.27
CA ALA A 10 -6.33 -21.69 -45.18
C ALA A 10 -5.77 -21.10 -43.88
N LEU A 11 -5.62 -21.94 -42.87
CA LEU A 11 -4.69 -21.70 -41.77
C LEU A 11 -3.30 -21.75 -42.41
N THR A 12 -2.80 -20.61 -42.86
CA THR A 12 -1.39 -20.49 -43.24
C THR A 12 -0.56 -20.63 -41.97
N PRO A 13 0.40 -21.57 -41.90
CA PRO A 13 1.30 -21.76 -40.77
C PRO A 13 2.50 -20.83 -40.91
N GLU A 14 2.26 -19.55 -41.18
CA GLU A 14 3.34 -18.58 -41.25
C GLU A 14 3.80 -18.31 -39.83
N GLY A 15 5.00 -18.79 -39.50
CA GLY A 15 5.66 -18.51 -38.22
C GLY A 15 5.85 -17.01 -37.99
N PRO A 16 6.36 -16.62 -36.81
CA PRO A 16 6.47 -15.22 -36.45
C PRO A 16 7.25 -14.42 -37.50
N SER A 17 6.75 -13.23 -37.82
CA SER A 17 7.38 -12.34 -38.78
C SER A 17 8.81 -11.97 -38.33
N PRO A 18 9.69 -11.54 -39.24
CA PRO A 18 11.02 -11.05 -38.88
C PRO A 18 10.97 -9.92 -37.83
N GLU A 19 9.93 -9.08 -37.86
CA GLU A 19 9.70 -8.01 -36.89
C GLU A 19 9.31 -8.57 -35.51
N GLU A 20 8.46 -9.58 -35.46
CA GLU A 20 8.09 -10.26 -34.21
C GLU A 20 9.28 -10.99 -33.58
N ILE A 21 10.12 -11.63 -34.40
CA ILE A 21 11.37 -12.26 -33.94
C ILE A 21 12.34 -11.19 -33.41
N ALA A 22 12.48 -10.06 -34.09
CA ALA A 22 13.35 -8.97 -33.66
C ALA A 22 12.85 -8.34 -32.35
N PHE A 23 11.55 -8.09 -32.23
CA PHE A 23 10.92 -7.60 -31.00
C PHE A 23 11.15 -8.57 -29.84
N HIS A 24 10.93 -9.87 -30.05
CA HIS A 24 11.12 -10.86 -28.99
C HIS A 24 12.57 -10.92 -28.50
N LYS A 25 13.55 -10.86 -29.41
CA LYS A 25 14.98 -10.77 -29.04
C LYS A 25 15.30 -9.51 -28.25
N LEU A 26 14.73 -8.38 -28.65
CA LEU A 26 14.90 -7.10 -27.96
C LEU A 26 14.31 -7.17 -26.54
N PHE A 27 13.13 -7.78 -26.42
CA PHE A 27 12.45 -7.99 -25.15
C PHE A 27 13.23 -8.88 -24.19
N THR A 28 13.68 -10.06 -24.64
CA THR A 28 14.50 -10.96 -23.83
C THR A 28 15.79 -10.29 -23.38
N LYS A 29 16.43 -9.48 -24.24
CA LYS A 29 17.60 -8.70 -23.85
C LYS A 29 17.29 -7.73 -22.72
N ALA A 30 16.16 -7.02 -22.78
CA ALA A 30 15.76 -6.11 -21.71
C ALA A 30 15.50 -6.86 -20.40
N GLU A 31 14.77 -7.97 -20.43
CA GLU A 31 14.53 -8.83 -19.26
C GLU A 31 15.85 -9.28 -18.62
N ASP A 32 16.77 -9.83 -19.41
CA ASP A 32 18.06 -10.31 -18.92
C ASP A 32 18.84 -9.19 -18.23
N LEU A 33 18.86 -7.99 -18.82
CA LEU A 33 19.53 -6.83 -18.24
C LEU A 33 18.88 -6.38 -16.92
N VAL A 34 17.56 -6.32 -16.85
CA VAL A 34 16.83 -5.94 -15.62
C VAL A 34 17.07 -6.95 -14.51
N TYR A 35 16.97 -8.25 -14.79
CA TYR A 35 17.17 -9.29 -13.78
C TYR A 35 18.64 -9.45 -13.37
N ALA A 36 19.59 -9.12 -14.25
CA ALA A 36 21.00 -8.98 -13.92
C ALA A 36 21.34 -7.67 -13.18
N ARG A 37 20.35 -6.78 -12.96
CA ARG A 37 20.50 -5.44 -12.35
C ARG A 37 21.41 -4.50 -13.13
N ASN A 38 21.52 -4.70 -14.43
CA ASN A 38 22.25 -3.81 -15.33
C ASN A 38 21.29 -2.72 -15.88
N TYR A 39 20.83 -1.85 -14.98
CA TYR A 39 19.74 -0.90 -15.24
C TYR A 39 20.11 0.18 -16.28
N GLU A 40 21.35 0.67 -16.24
CA GLU A 40 21.91 1.62 -17.21
C GLU A 40 21.81 1.12 -18.65
N GLU A 41 22.10 -0.17 -18.88
CA GLU A 41 21.96 -0.79 -20.20
C GLU A 41 20.51 -1.21 -20.51
N ALA A 42 19.73 -1.57 -19.49
CA ALA A 42 18.33 -1.98 -19.67
C ALA A 42 17.44 -0.83 -20.15
N LYS A 43 17.64 0.37 -19.59
CA LYS A 43 16.82 1.56 -19.85
C LYS A 43 16.65 1.90 -21.33
N PRO A 44 17.71 2.11 -22.14
CA PRO A 44 17.54 2.46 -23.55
C PRO A 44 16.87 1.35 -24.37
N VAL A 45 17.04 0.08 -23.99
CA VAL A 45 16.36 -1.05 -24.64
C VAL A 45 14.87 -1.02 -24.33
N LEU A 46 14.49 -0.77 -23.08
CA LEU A 46 13.09 -0.64 -22.66
C LEU A 46 12.41 0.59 -23.27
N GLU A 47 13.11 1.72 -23.41
CA GLU A 47 12.58 2.90 -24.12
C GLU A 47 12.25 2.57 -25.59
N GLU A 48 13.09 1.78 -26.26
CA GLU A 48 12.82 1.31 -27.62
C GLU A 48 11.62 0.36 -27.68
N ILE A 49 11.52 -0.60 -26.75
CA ILE A 49 10.38 -1.53 -26.66
C ILE A 49 9.08 -0.75 -26.45
N ILE A 50 9.05 0.19 -25.51
CA ILE A 50 7.87 1.01 -25.20
C ILE A 50 7.50 1.91 -26.39
N LYS A 51 8.48 2.40 -27.14
CA LYS A 51 8.21 3.15 -28.39
C LYS A 51 7.55 2.27 -29.46
N GLN A 52 7.97 1.00 -29.59
CA GLN A 52 7.37 0.06 -30.53
C GLN A 52 5.98 -0.42 -30.08
N LYS A 53 5.80 -0.63 -28.77
CA LYS A 53 4.53 -1.05 -28.16
C LYS A 53 4.23 -0.24 -26.88
N PRO A 54 3.58 0.92 -27.01
CA PRO A 54 3.29 1.81 -25.88
C PRO A 54 2.34 1.24 -24.82
N ASP A 55 1.64 0.15 -25.13
CA ASP A 55 0.68 -0.51 -24.23
C ASP A 55 1.19 -1.87 -23.73
N ASP A 56 2.48 -2.20 -23.96
CA ASP A 56 3.08 -3.43 -23.44
C ASP A 56 3.29 -3.32 -21.93
N VAL A 57 2.44 -4.03 -21.18
CA VAL A 57 2.40 -4.00 -19.71
C VAL A 57 3.74 -4.44 -19.10
N GLU A 58 4.36 -5.48 -19.65
CA GLU A 58 5.60 -6.04 -19.13
C GLU A 58 6.75 -5.06 -19.35
N ALA A 59 6.83 -4.40 -20.52
CA ALA A 59 7.81 -3.36 -20.77
C ALA A 59 7.71 -2.20 -19.77
N HIS A 60 6.50 -1.74 -19.45
CA HIS A 60 6.28 -0.70 -18.45
C HIS A 60 6.66 -1.18 -17.05
N PHE A 61 6.37 -2.43 -16.72
CA PHE A 61 6.76 -3.02 -15.45
C PHE A 61 8.27 -3.17 -15.32
N LEU A 62 8.95 -3.64 -16.35
CA LEU A 62 10.41 -3.72 -16.37
C LEU A 62 11.05 -2.34 -16.28
N MET A 63 10.47 -1.31 -16.91
CA MET A 63 10.93 0.08 -16.76
C MET A 63 10.74 0.62 -15.34
N LEU A 64 9.60 0.31 -14.71
CA LEU A 64 9.40 0.58 -13.28
C LEU A 64 10.48 -0.09 -12.43
N LEU A 65 10.82 -1.36 -12.70
CA LEU A 65 11.88 -2.04 -11.95
C LEU A 65 13.25 -1.40 -12.18
N THR A 66 13.58 -1.05 -13.41
CA THR A 66 14.85 -0.38 -13.76
C THR A 66 14.99 0.92 -12.98
N LEU A 67 14.05 1.85 -13.15
CA LEU A 67 14.13 3.19 -12.55
C LEU A 67 13.95 3.14 -11.03
N GLY A 68 12.97 2.35 -10.55
CA GLY A 68 12.64 2.28 -9.12
C GLY A 68 13.71 1.61 -8.26
N ASN A 69 14.62 0.81 -8.84
CA ASN A 69 15.78 0.27 -8.11
C ASN A 69 17.02 1.17 -8.17
N GLU A 70 17.08 2.12 -9.10
CA GLU A 70 18.14 3.15 -9.15
C GLU A 70 17.82 4.33 -8.23
N GLU A 71 16.55 4.55 -7.95
CA GLU A 71 16.11 5.56 -7.01
C GLU A 71 16.46 5.14 -5.57
N PRO A 72 17.01 6.06 -4.75
CA PRO A 72 17.30 5.76 -3.36
C PRO A 72 16.03 5.39 -2.60
N GLU A 73 14.90 6.04 -2.92
CA GLU A 73 13.59 5.77 -2.33
C GLU A 73 12.46 6.19 -3.31
N PRO A 74 11.27 5.55 -3.26
CA PRO A 74 10.14 5.88 -4.12
C PRO A 74 9.62 7.31 -3.94
N SER A 75 9.19 7.98 -5.01
CA SER A 75 8.65 9.35 -4.98
C SER A 75 7.54 9.55 -6.01
N THR A 76 6.56 10.42 -5.73
CA THR A 76 5.49 10.76 -6.69
C THR A 76 5.98 11.55 -7.90
N ASP A 77 7.14 12.20 -7.77
CA ASP A 77 7.73 13.02 -8.83
C ASP A 77 8.73 12.23 -9.70
N SER A 78 8.91 10.94 -9.41
CA SER A 78 9.89 10.11 -10.10
C SER A 78 9.39 9.64 -11.47
N GLU A 79 10.33 9.32 -12.36
CA GLU A 79 9.98 8.67 -13.64
C GLU A 79 9.41 7.26 -13.40
N ALA A 80 9.92 6.52 -12.41
CA ALA A 80 9.41 5.20 -12.06
C ALA A 80 7.92 5.24 -11.68
N PHE A 81 7.46 6.30 -11.00
CA PHE A 81 6.06 6.48 -10.63
C PHE A 81 5.12 6.50 -11.85
N LYS A 82 5.54 7.14 -12.94
CA LYS A 82 4.75 7.20 -14.19
C LYS A 82 4.55 5.81 -14.78
N TYR A 83 5.60 4.99 -14.79
CA TYR A 83 5.52 3.61 -15.28
C TYR A 83 4.72 2.72 -14.34
N ALA A 84 4.80 2.91 -13.02
CA ALA A 84 3.94 2.23 -12.08
C ALA A 84 2.45 2.54 -12.33
N ALA A 85 2.10 3.81 -12.51
CA ALA A 85 0.74 4.22 -12.82
C ALA A 85 0.25 3.58 -14.14
N ARG A 86 1.10 3.56 -15.17
CA ARG A 86 0.77 2.96 -16.46
C ARG A 86 0.54 1.44 -16.39
N VAL A 87 1.32 0.71 -15.59
CA VAL A 87 1.09 -0.74 -15.35
C VAL A 87 -0.28 -0.99 -14.72
N VAL A 88 -0.66 -0.17 -13.73
CA VAL A 88 -1.97 -0.28 -13.07
C VAL A 88 -3.11 0.07 -14.01
N GLU A 89 -2.94 1.09 -14.85
CA GLU A 89 -3.94 1.49 -15.85
C GLU A 89 -4.17 0.39 -16.91
N LEU A 90 -3.09 -0.15 -17.48
CA LEU A 90 -3.17 -1.12 -18.57
C LEU A 90 -3.63 -2.51 -18.10
N ALA A 91 -3.23 -2.93 -16.90
CA ALA A 91 -3.49 -4.28 -16.41
C ALA A 91 -3.75 -4.33 -14.90
N PRO A 92 -4.86 -3.71 -14.41
CA PRO A 92 -5.13 -3.48 -12.98
C PRO A 92 -5.22 -4.73 -12.11
N LYS A 93 -5.38 -5.92 -12.72
CA LYS A 93 -5.54 -7.22 -12.04
C LYS A 93 -4.37 -8.18 -12.29
N SER A 94 -3.27 -7.69 -12.87
CA SER A 94 -2.07 -8.48 -13.14
C SER A 94 -1.16 -8.54 -11.90
N PRO A 95 -0.31 -9.58 -11.76
CA PRO A 95 0.72 -9.62 -10.71
C PRO A 95 1.67 -8.42 -10.74
N HIS A 96 1.89 -7.83 -11.92
CA HIS A 96 2.71 -6.63 -12.10
C HIS A 96 2.04 -5.40 -11.45
N ALA A 97 0.72 -5.29 -11.55
CA ALA A 97 -0.04 -4.21 -10.93
C ALA A 97 0.07 -4.23 -9.40
N ASP A 98 0.15 -5.40 -8.74
CA ASP A 98 0.33 -5.47 -7.28
C ASP A 98 1.63 -4.77 -6.84
N LYS A 99 2.72 -5.04 -7.57
CA LYS A 99 4.03 -4.45 -7.27
C LYS A 99 4.09 -2.98 -7.68
N ALA A 100 3.44 -2.60 -8.77
CA ALA A 100 3.30 -1.20 -9.18
C ALA A 100 2.49 -0.38 -8.14
N ARG A 101 1.38 -0.91 -7.64
CA ARG A 101 0.61 -0.30 -6.54
C ARG A 101 1.45 -0.18 -5.28
N SER A 102 2.26 -1.18 -4.94
CA SER A 102 3.20 -1.09 -3.82
C SER A 102 4.25 0.00 -3.99
N TYR A 103 4.71 0.26 -5.21
CA TYR A 103 5.62 1.38 -5.47
C TYR A 103 4.89 2.73 -5.31
N ILE A 104 3.72 2.89 -5.93
CA ILE A 104 2.87 4.09 -5.84
C ILE A 104 2.56 4.43 -4.38
N ALA A 105 2.23 3.41 -3.58
CA ALA A 105 2.00 3.51 -2.15
C ALA A 105 3.18 4.11 -1.39
N SER A 106 4.36 3.55 -1.59
CA SER A 106 5.59 3.98 -0.93
C SER A 106 6.01 5.37 -1.40
N ALA A 107 5.76 5.70 -2.67
CA ALA A 107 5.98 7.03 -3.21
C ALA A 107 5.08 8.06 -2.51
N HIS A 108 3.78 7.75 -2.38
CA HIS A 108 2.86 8.61 -1.62
C HIS A 108 3.24 8.70 -0.15
N ALA A 109 3.63 7.59 0.49
CA ALA A 109 4.14 7.54 1.86
C ALA A 109 5.31 8.49 2.07
N LYS A 110 6.30 8.44 1.18
CA LYS A 110 7.46 9.29 1.27
C LYS A 110 7.10 10.75 1.03
N THR A 111 6.16 11.06 0.14
CA THR A 111 5.66 12.44 0.03
C THR A 111 5.00 12.91 1.33
N LEU A 112 4.50 12.01 2.18
CA LEU A 112 4.04 12.34 3.54
C LEU A 112 5.20 12.51 4.52
N GLU A 113 6.26 11.70 4.42
CA GLU A 113 7.47 11.80 5.25
C GLU A 113 8.39 12.99 4.87
N SER A 114 8.57 13.31 3.59
CA SER A 114 9.34 14.49 3.16
C SER A 114 8.61 15.80 3.48
N ARG A 115 7.28 15.76 3.55
CA ARG A 115 6.46 16.82 4.18
C ARG A 115 6.61 16.91 5.70
N SER A 116 7.20 15.90 6.34
CA SER A 116 7.57 15.96 7.77
C SER A 116 8.89 16.66 8.03
N GLU A 117 9.83 16.63 7.06
CA GLU A 117 11.12 17.30 7.18
C GLU A 117 11.08 18.76 6.69
N VAL A 118 10.19 19.08 5.74
CA VAL A 118 9.85 20.48 5.39
C VAL A 118 8.62 20.91 6.20
N GLY A 119 8.89 21.24 7.46
CA GLY A 119 7.99 21.97 8.31
C GLY A 119 7.11 21.10 9.20
N ALA A 120 7.27 21.31 10.50
CA ALA A 120 6.27 21.06 11.54
C ALA A 120 4.88 21.68 11.25
N GLU A 121 4.67 22.30 10.08
CA GLU A 121 3.41 22.86 9.59
C GLU A 121 2.70 21.96 8.55
N THR A 122 3.38 20.98 7.92
CA THR A 122 2.77 20.15 6.85
C THR A 122 2.31 18.77 7.31
N LEU A 123 2.87 18.24 8.40
CA LEU A 123 2.34 17.07 9.12
C LEU A 123 0.97 17.34 9.78
N ASP A 124 0.53 18.59 9.84
CA ASP A 124 -0.82 18.97 10.25
C ASP A 124 -1.90 18.45 9.28
N LYS A 125 -1.51 17.89 8.11
CA LYS A 125 -2.43 17.56 7.01
C LYS A 125 -2.58 16.08 6.67
N THR A 126 -1.96 15.15 7.40
CA THR A 126 -2.14 13.71 7.09
C THR A 126 -3.25 12.99 7.83
N ARG A 127 -3.63 13.39 9.04
CA ARG A 127 -5.02 13.25 9.55
C ARG A 127 -5.48 14.39 10.46
N GLY A 128 -4.62 15.39 10.68
CA GLY A 128 -4.98 16.69 11.29
C GLY A 128 -5.75 16.57 12.60
N TRP A 129 -5.43 15.61 13.47
CA TRP A 129 -6.18 15.50 14.71
C TRP A 129 -5.85 16.69 15.62
N GLU A 130 -6.85 17.50 15.94
CA GLU A 130 -6.74 18.55 16.95
C GLU A 130 -6.70 17.94 18.34
N ILE A 131 -5.47 17.67 18.79
CA ILE A 131 -5.20 17.24 20.17
C ILE A 131 -4.84 18.47 20.99
N GLU A 132 -5.77 18.91 21.82
CA GLU A 132 -5.49 19.86 22.90
C GLU A 132 -4.58 19.21 23.95
N LYS A 133 -3.43 19.85 24.20
CA LYS A 133 -2.44 19.38 25.17
C LYS A 133 -3.04 19.33 26.57
N GLY A 134 -3.02 18.14 27.17
CA GLY A 134 -3.54 17.92 28.53
C GLY A 134 -5.03 17.58 28.60
N ALA A 135 -5.76 17.67 27.48
CA ALA A 135 -7.17 17.30 27.44
C ALA A 135 -7.39 15.78 27.45
N ALA A 136 -8.54 15.36 27.97
CA ALA A 136 -9.01 13.98 27.95
C ALA A 136 -10.18 13.84 26.98
N TYR A 137 -10.21 12.74 26.23
CA TYR A 137 -11.19 12.45 25.19
C TYR A 137 -11.99 11.21 25.58
N ASP A 138 -13.29 11.23 25.32
CA ASP A 138 -14.12 10.04 25.46
C ASP A 138 -13.93 9.13 24.24
N LEU A 139 -13.83 7.82 24.49
CA LEU A 139 -13.95 6.81 23.45
C LEU A 139 -15.39 6.70 22.96
N LYS A 140 -15.58 6.59 21.64
CA LYS A 140 -16.90 6.49 20.97
C LYS A 140 -17.42 5.06 20.92
N GLU A 141 -16.54 4.09 21.08
CA GLU A 141 -16.82 2.65 21.05
C GLU A 141 -15.86 1.90 21.96
N ASP A 142 -16.18 0.64 22.25
CA ASP A 142 -15.29 -0.25 22.98
C ASP A 142 -13.99 -0.38 22.17
N THR A 143 -12.87 -0.02 22.79
CA THR A 143 -11.58 0.11 22.11
C THR A 143 -10.55 -0.74 22.81
N ARG A 144 -9.77 -1.49 22.05
CA ARG A 144 -8.66 -2.24 22.62
C ARG A 144 -7.46 -1.31 22.85
N MET A 145 -6.89 -1.40 24.04
CA MET A 145 -5.62 -0.77 24.39
C MET A 145 -4.55 -1.83 24.59
N PHE A 146 -3.41 -1.66 23.92
CA PHE A 146 -2.27 -2.56 23.91
C PHE A 146 -1.21 -2.05 24.90
N THR A 147 -1.05 -2.75 26.02
CA THR A 147 -0.24 -2.29 27.16
C THR A 147 1.23 -2.71 27.08
N GLY A 148 1.56 -3.72 26.27
CA GLY A 148 2.94 -4.23 26.10
C GLY A 148 3.84 -3.42 25.14
N ALA A 149 3.30 -2.41 24.47
CA ALA A 149 4.00 -1.64 23.42
C ALA A 149 4.46 -0.24 23.88
N ALA A 150 4.51 0.00 25.20
CA ALA A 150 4.51 1.34 25.79
C ALA A 150 5.70 2.24 25.44
N ASP A 151 6.88 1.69 25.18
CA ASP A 151 8.10 2.51 25.21
C ASP A 151 8.51 3.14 23.88
N ASN A 152 8.13 2.58 22.71
CA ASN A 152 8.23 3.17 21.37
C ASN A 152 7.65 2.22 20.31
N LEU A 153 6.90 2.74 19.33
CA LEU A 153 6.55 1.97 18.12
C LEU A 153 7.78 1.88 17.20
N ILE A 154 8.56 0.82 17.36
CA ILE A 154 9.56 0.41 16.35
C ILE A 154 8.88 -0.52 15.33
N LYS A 155 9.53 -0.84 14.20
CA LYS A 155 8.98 -1.72 13.14
C LYS A 155 8.33 -3.02 13.64
N SER A 156 8.90 -3.68 14.65
CA SER A 156 8.30 -4.88 15.25
C SER A 156 7.06 -4.56 16.09
N GLY A 157 7.04 -3.41 16.78
CA GLY A 157 5.89 -2.88 17.52
C GLY A 157 4.75 -2.42 16.62
N GLU A 158 5.04 -1.72 15.52
CA GLU A 158 4.07 -1.35 14.47
C GLU A 158 3.34 -2.58 13.93
N ARG A 159 4.12 -3.60 13.55
CA ARG A 159 3.59 -4.87 13.07
C ARG A 159 2.69 -5.54 14.10
N ARG A 160 3.15 -5.63 15.35
CA ARG A 160 2.39 -6.29 16.43
C ARG A 160 1.10 -5.53 16.73
N LEU A 161 1.15 -4.20 16.80
CA LEU A 161 -0.02 -3.35 17.04
C LEU A 161 -1.10 -3.57 15.98
N TRP A 162 -0.70 -3.57 14.71
CA TRP A 162 -1.60 -3.85 13.60
C TRP A 162 -2.14 -5.28 13.63
N GLU A 163 -1.28 -6.29 13.86
CA GLU A 163 -1.68 -7.70 13.92
C GLU A 163 -2.69 -7.96 15.05
N MET A 164 -2.45 -7.43 16.25
CA MET A 164 -3.33 -7.63 17.41
C MET A 164 -4.69 -6.93 17.28
N GLU A 165 -4.77 -5.81 16.54
CA GLU A 165 -6.05 -5.15 16.25
C GLU A 165 -6.91 -6.00 15.31
N VAL A 166 -6.31 -6.53 14.24
CA VAL A 166 -7.04 -7.26 13.19
C VAL A 166 -7.28 -8.73 13.57
N TYR A 167 -6.38 -9.33 14.37
CA TYR A 167 -6.43 -10.73 14.78
C TYR A 167 -6.17 -10.85 16.30
N PRO A 168 -7.22 -10.73 17.14
CA PRO A 168 -7.11 -10.74 18.59
C PRO A 168 -6.64 -12.05 19.24
N GLU A 169 -6.71 -13.16 18.53
CA GLU A 169 -6.72 -14.49 19.14
C GLU A 169 -5.34 -14.84 19.74
N GLY A 170 -5.26 -14.83 21.07
CA GLY A 170 -4.16 -15.44 21.81
C GLY A 170 -3.13 -14.52 22.46
N GLU A 171 -3.34 -13.20 22.54
CA GLU A 171 -2.34 -12.29 23.15
C GLU A 171 -2.79 -11.69 24.50
N GLU A 172 -1.92 -11.84 25.51
CA GLU A 172 -2.14 -11.47 26.92
C GLU A 172 -1.93 -9.98 27.25
N GLU A 173 -1.46 -9.16 26.29
CA GLU A 173 -1.00 -7.78 26.54
C GLU A 173 -1.97 -6.68 26.06
N SER A 174 -3.27 -6.97 26.07
CA SER A 174 -4.30 -5.97 25.75
C SER A 174 -5.42 -5.93 26.79
N VAL A 175 -6.01 -4.75 26.93
CA VAL A 175 -7.20 -4.52 27.75
C VAL A 175 -8.30 -3.91 26.89
N LEU A 176 -9.55 -4.31 27.13
CA LEU A 176 -10.70 -3.68 26.49
C LEU A 176 -11.11 -2.46 27.31
N LEU A 177 -11.09 -1.28 26.69
CA LEU A 177 -11.61 -0.04 27.25
C LEU A 177 -13.06 0.12 26.78
N PRO A 178 -14.04 0.18 27.71
CA PRO A 178 -15.43 0.46 27.37
C PRO A 178 -15.62 1.79 26.63
N LYS A 179 -16.68 1.85 25.82
CA LYS A 179 -17.20 3.11 25.28
C LYS A 179 -17.44 4.12 26.40
N GLY A 180 -17.00 5.36 26.19
CA GLY A 180 -17.11 6.44 27.17
C GLY A 180 -15.95 6.50 28.16
N THR A 181 -15.03 5.54 28.16
CA THR A 181 -13.78 5.64 28.93
C THR A 181 -13.00 6.87 28.48
N LYS A 182 -12.54 7.65 29.46
CA LYS A 182 -11.75 8.86 29.23
C LYS A 182 -10.29 8.51 29.10
N VAL A 183 -9.68 8.96 28.01
CA VAL A 183 -8.26 8.77 27.73
C VAL A 183 -7.58 10.11 27.47
N GLN A 184 -6.40 10.29 28.04
CA GLN A 184 -5.50 11.39 27.73
C GLN A 184 -4.53 10.91 26.66
N ILE A 185 -4.44 11.63 25.54
CA ILE A 185 -3.49 11.30 24.47
C ILE A 185 -2.12 11.85 24.87
N LEU A 186 -1.15 10.93 24.99
CA LEU A 186 0.24 11.20 25.36
C LEU A 186 1.16 11.26 24.14
N GLY A 187 0.80 10.57 23.06
CA GLY A 187 1.56 10.53 21.82
C GLY A 187 0.73 10.02 20.65
N GLN A 188 1.23 10.25 19.45
CA GLN A 188 0.61 9.78 18.20
C GLN A 188 1.69 9.16 17.33
N SER A 189 1.32 8.08 16.66
CA SER A 189 2.12 7.46 15.61
C SER A 189 1.23 7.22 14.39
N GLU A 190 1.77 7.53 13.22
CA GLU A 190 1.17 7.19 11.94
C GLU A 190 2.17 6.35 11.17
N PHE A 191 1.73 5.21 10.66
CA PHE A 191 2.58 4.29 9.92
C PHE A 191 1.81 3.56 8.84
N LEU A 192 2.52 3.20 7.78
CA LEU A 192 1.99 2.36 6.72
C LEU A 192 2.37 0.91 6.98
N TYR A 193 1.39 0.03 6.86
CA TYR A 193 1.58 -1.39 7.01
C TYR A 193 1.14 -2.13 5.75
N SER A 194 2.03 -2.91 5.14
CA SER A 194 1.74 -3.73 3.96
C SER A 194 1.88 -5.22 4.28
N LYS A 195 0.83 -6.02 4.01
CA LYS A 195 0.85 -7.49 4.23
C LYS A 195 1.51 -8.29 3.09
N THR A 196 2.41 -7.76 2.27
CA THR A 196 3.05 -8.54 1.19
C THR A 196 3.83 -9.79 1.66
N ALA A 197 3.93 -10.04 2.97
CA ALA A 197 4.56 -11.23 3.59
C ALA A 197 3.58 -12.17 4.34
N TRP A 198 2.36 -12.38 3.84
CA TRP A 198 1.36 -13.21 4.53
C TRP A 198 1.66 -14.73 4.50
N ARG A 199 1.52 -15.42 5.65
CA ARG A 199 1.63 -16.89 5.83
C ARG A 199 0.45 -17.52 6.62
N GLY A 200 -0.76 -16.98 6.49
CA GLY A 200 -1.98 -17.53 7.09
C GLY A 200 -2.80 -18.43 6.13
N PRO A 201 -3.93 -19.02 6.57
CA PRO A 201 -4.78 -19.86 5.71
C PRO A 201 -5.59 -19.02 4.72
N ILE A 202 -5.30 -19.18 3.42
CA ILE A 202 -5.79 -18.42 2.26
C ILE A 202 -7.32 -18.16 2.31
N PRO A 203 -7.80 -16.88 2.26
CA PRO A 203 -9.21 -16.62 2.03
C PRO A 203 -9.64 -17.22 0.69
N LYS A 204 -10.85 -17.78 0.64
CA LYS A 204 -11.33 -18.53 -0.54
C LYS A 204 -11.48 -17.69 -1.82
N ASN A 205 -11.51 -16.35 -1.73
CA ASN A 205 -11.71 -15.47 -2.89
C ASN A 205 -10.47 -14.62 -3.20
N ARG A 206 -10.02 -14.70 -4.46
CA ARG A 206 -8.86 -13.96 -4.98
C ARG A 206 -9.06 -12.44 -5.04
N LYS A 207 -10.29 -11.94 -4.98
CA LYS A 207 -10.59 -10.49 -4.89
C LYS A 207 -10.29 -9.90 -3.51
N ASP A 208 -10.08 -10.74 -2.50
CA ASP A 208 -9.71 -10.30 -1.15
C ASP A 208 -8.20 -10.03 -1.01
N TYR A 209 -7.41 -10.38 -2.05
CA TYR A 209 -5.96 -10.22 -2.12
C TYR A 209 -5.49 -8.80 -2.47
N ASP A 210 -6.41 -7.90 -2.80
CA ASP A 210 -6.04 -6.59 -3.31
C ASP A 210 -5.28 -5.78 -2.25
N SER A 211 -4.09 -5.34 -2.66
CA SER A 211 -3.00 -4.70 -1.89
C SER A 211 -3.39 -4.41 -0.43
N ASN A 212 -3.01 -5.31 0.47
CA ASN A 212 -3.25 -5.22 1.91
C ASN A 212 -2.36 -4.16 2.57
N MET A 213 -2.48 -2.94 2.09
CA MET A 213 -1.84 -1.76 2.62
C MET A 213 -2.81 -1.01 3.50
N PHE A 214 -2.32 -0.63 4.67
CA PHE A 214 -3.07 0.07 5.69
C PHE A 214 -2.32 1.33 6.10
N ASN A 215 -3.03 2.43 6.15
CA ASN A 215 -2.56 3.64 6.81
C ASN A 215 -3.15 3.65 8.23
N VAL A 216 -2.29 3.46 9.22
CA VAL A 216 -2.66 3.26 10.62
C VAL A 216 -2.34 4.52 11.41
N SER A 217 -3.31 5.02 12.15
CA SER A 217 -3.15 6.09 13.13
C SER A 217 -3.37 5.49 14.52
N ALA A 218 -2.33 5.54 15.35
CA ALA A 218 -2.33 5.02 16.70
C ALA A 218 -2.05 6.14 17.71
N PHE A 219 -2.75 6.11 18.84
CA PHE A 219 -2.52 7.02 19.96
C PHE A 219 -1.92 6.26 21.11
N TYR A 220 -0.85 6.79 21.69
CA TYR A 220 -0.40 6.41 23.00
C TYR A 220 -1.22 7.17 24.02
N VAL A 221 -1.89 6.47 24.93
CA VAL A 221 -2.86 7.06 25.84
C VAL A 221 -2.61 6.66 27.29
N ALA A 222 -3.06 7.51 28.20
CA ALA A 222 -3.30 7.17 29.60
C ALA A 222 -4.80 7.15 29.89
N VAL A 223 -5.28 6.13 30.60
CA VAL A 223 -6.69 6.08 31.05
C VAL A 223 -6.87 7.05 32.20
N VAL A 224 -7.79 8.02 32.05
CA VAL A 224 -8.03 9.10 33.02
C VAL A 224 -9.08 8.71 34.05
N SER A 225 -10.16 8.05 33.63
CA SER A 225 -11.22 7.64 34.53
C SER A 225 -11.93 6.39 34.01
N ASP A 226 -11.56 5.24 34.55
CA ASP A 226 -12.31 3.98 34.43
C ASP A 226 -11.85 2.96 35.48
N GLY A 227 -12.32 3.11 36.72
CA GLY A 227 -12.09 2.14 37.81
C GLY A 227 -10.63 1.66 37.92
N ASP A 228 -10.42 0.35 37.87
CA ASP A 228 -9.14 -0.35 38.00
C ASP A 228 -8.17 -0.16 36.82
N LEU A 229 -8.62 0.44 35.71
CA LEU A 229 -7.80 0.73 34.54
C LEU A 229 -7.20 2.14 34.59
N SER A 230 -7.64 2.97 35.52
CA SER A 230 -7.15 4.34 35.69
C SER A 230 -5.62 4.37 35.88
N GLY A 231 -4.95 5.25 35.12
CA GLY A 231 -3.49 5.37 35.12
C GLY A 231 -2.77 4.35 34.24
N LYS A 232 -3.44 3.32 33.72
CA LYS A 232 -2.81 2.42 32.73
C LYS A 232 -2.52 3.19 31.45
N GLN A 233 -1.40 2.84 30.84
CA GLN A 233 -0.95 3.40 29.58
C GLN A 233 -0.83 2.32 28.52
N GLY A 234 -1.00 2.71 27.27
CA GLY A 234 -0.89 1.80 26.15
C GLY A 234 -1.26 2.47 24.84
N TRP A 235 -1.12 1.71 23.76
CA TRP A 235 -1.50 2.17 22.43
C TRP A 235 -2.94 1.79 22.13
N ILE A 236 -3.66 2.67 21.44
CA ILE A 236 -4.94 2.35 20.80
C ILE A 236 -4.79 2.62 19.31
N ILE A 237 -5.38 1.78 18.45
CA ILE A 237 -5.57 2.15 17.05
C ILE A 237 -6.78 3.07 16.99
N ASN A 238 -6.54 4.34 16.65
CA ASN A 238 -7.59 5.36 16.58
C ASN A 238 -8.31 5.33 15.23
N GLN A 239 -7.58 5.15 14.13
CA GLN A 239 -8.16 5.02 12.80
C GLN A 239 -7.26 4.17 11.91
N MET A 240 -7.85 3.37 11.04
CA MET A 240 -7.14 2.61 10.03
C MET A 240 -7.87 2.76 8.69
N ASP A 241 -7.13 3.17 7.66
CA ASP A 241 -7.63 3.21 6.29
C ASP A 241 -6.97 2.10 5.49
N ARG A 242 -7.73 1.48 4.60
CA ARG A 242 -7.26 0.44 3.69
C ARG A 242 -7.12 1.03 2.29
N TRP A 243 -6.06 0.66 1.60
CA TRP A 243 -5.93 0.97 0.19
C TRP A 243 -6.98 0.20 -0.64
N ILE A 244 -7.77 0.91 -1.44
CA ILE A 244 -8.79 0.35 -2.32
C ILE A 244 -8.33 0.55 -3.76
N THR A 245 -8.16 -0.58 -4.44
CA THR A 245 -7.60 -0.74 -5.79
C THR A 245 -8.62 -0.68 -6.91
N ASP A 246 -9.89 -0.88 -6.56
CA ASP A 246 -11.05 -1.04 -7.45
C ASP A 246 -12.07 0.11 -7.25
N ASP A 247 -11.64 1.33 -6.86
CA ASP A 247 -12.55 2.49 -6.78
C ASP A 247 -12.99 2.90 -8.20
N PRO A 248 -14.28 2.70 -8.57
CA PRO A 248 -14.76 2.98 -9.93
C PRO A 248 -14.79 4.48 -10.26
N GLU A 249 -14.62 5.37 -9.27
CA GLU A 249 -14.62 6.82 -9.47
C GLU A 249 -13.24 7.46 -9.30
N ASP A 250 -12.20 6.69 -8.94
CA ASP A 250 -10.81 7.14 -8.82
C ASP A 250 -10.61 8.34 -7.89
N LYS A 251 -11.51 8.53 -6.90
CA LYS A 251 -11.58 9.79 -6.14
C LYS A 251 -10.63 9.82 -4.96
N HIS A 252 -10.30 8.69 -4.35
CA HIS A 252 -9.17 8.57 -3.41
C HIS A 252 -8.88 7.08 -3.17
N PRO A 253 -7.61 6.63 -3.24
CA PRO A 253 -7.28 5.21 -3.14
C PRO A 253 -7.35 4.66 -1.69
N TRP A 254 -7.92 5.40 -0.74
CA TRP A 254 -7.99 5.03 0.67
C TRP A 254 -9.44 5.01 1.16
N GLY A 255 -9.92 3.85 1.61
CA GLY A 255 -11.20 3.71 2.29
C GLY A 255 -11.04 3.53 3.79
N VAL A 256 -11.91 4.16 4.58
CA VAL A 256 -11.88 4.03 6.05
C VAL A 256 -12.32 2.63 6.48
N TRP A 257 -11.47 1.94 7.23
CA TRP A 257 -11.77 0.61 7.77
C TRP A 257 -12.13 0.65 9.26
N ILE A 258 -11.34 1.36 10.06
CA ILE A 258 -11.66 1.70 11.45
C ILE A 258 -11.86 3.21 11.49
N TYR A 259 -13.02 3.66 11.98
CA TYR A 259 -13.32 5.07 12.16
C TYR A 259 -12.66 5.63 13.42
N ASN A 260 -12.45 6.94 13.44
CA ASN A 260 -11.92 7.68 14.58
C ASN A 260 -12.64 7.34 15.91
N ARG A 261 -11.95 6.60 16.76
CA ARG A 261 -12.46 6.05 18.02
C ARG A 261 -12.48 7.04 19.16
N ALA A 262 -11.55 7.99 19.19
CA ALA A 262 -11.58 9.06 20.17
C ALA A 262 -12.45 10.22 19.66
N ARG A 263 -13.08 10.99 20.55
CA ARG A 263 -13.75 12.26 20.21
C ARG A 263 -12.76 13.38 19.88
N VAL A 264 -11.78 13.08 19.04
CA VAL A 264 -10.83 14.04 18.51
C VAL A 264 -11.37 14.58 17.19
N LEU A 265 -11.21 15.88 16.95
CA LEU A 265 -11.69 16.54 15.75
C LEU A 265 -10.58 16.54 14.69
N ARG A 266 -10.93 16.36 13.41
CA ARG A 266 -9.99 16.59 12.30
C ARG A 266 -9.96 18.08 11.98
N LYS A 267 -8.78 18.61 11.70
CA LYS A 267 -8.51 19.88 11.02
C LYS A 267 -8.88 19.79 9.55
#